data_AF-A0A1F9MU92-F1
#
_entry.id   AF-A0A1F9MU92-F1
#
_cell.length_a   1.000
_cell.length_b   1.000
_cell.length_c   1.000
_cell.angle_alpha   90.00
_cell.angle_beta   90.00
_cell.angle_gamma   90.00
#
_symmetry.space_group_name_H-M   'P 1'
#
loop_
_entity.id
_entity.type
_entity.pdbx_description
1 polymer ?
#
loop_
_entity_poly.entity_id
_entity_poly.type
_entity_poly.pdbx_seq_one_letter_code
_entity_poly.pdbx_strand_id
1 'polypeptide(L)'
;MRRPAAISLFFSLWVCSTDAVAQDAMAQDGMANEMKDMDWIGFRQFQEVSQVFVRTTEAVKYRVDTSKPNVVILILENTRIPVANNRRQLDTRFFESPVTYIKPKVIEGPSPSVQITIQLRSQVPFTEEQKDNVLALNFQRT
;
A
#
# COMPACT_ATOMS: atom_id res chain seq x y z
N MET A 1 0.61 9.91 -70.09
CA MET A 1 0.46 10.80 -68.92
C MET A 1 -0.13 9.99 -67.75
N ARG A 2 0.58 9.99 -66.60
CA ARG A 2 0.15 9.83 -65.19
C ARG A 2 -0.73 8.64 -64.74
N ARG A 3 -0.01 7.65 -64.15
CA ARG A 3 -0.12 6.93 -62.85
C ARG A 3 -1.50 6.56 -62.23
N PRO A 4 -1.61 5.36 -61.60
CA PRO A 4 -2.79 4.90 -60.84
C PRO A 4 -2.77 5.41 -59.38
N ALA A 5 -3.95 5.54 -58.76
CA ALA A 5 -4.10 5.89 -57.34
C ALA A 5 -4.49 4.64 -56.53
N ALA A 6 -3.66 4.32 -55.54
CA ALA A 6 -3.85 3.28 -54.55
C ALA A 6 -4.80 3.76 -53.44
N ILE A 7 -5.70 2.88 -53.01
CA ILE A 7 -6.57 3.08 -51.83
C ILE A 7 -5.86 2.39 -50.64
N SER A 8 -5.36 3.21 -49.72
CA SER A 8 -4.76 2.75 -48.46
C SER A 8 -5.83 2.35 -47.45
N LEU A 9 -5.75 1.09 -47.02
CA LEU A 9 -6.39 0.56 -45.81
C LEU A 9 -5.74 1.20 -44.58
N PHE A 10 -6.53 1.91 -43.76
CA PHE A 10 -6.12 2.33 -42.42
C PHE A 10 -6.62 1.30 -41.40
N PHE A 11 -5.73 0.39 -41.02
CA PHE A 11 -5.92 -0.53 -39.89
C PHE A 11 -5.43 0.18 -38.63
N SER A 12 -6.35 0.75 -37.86
CA SER A 12 -6.06 1.34 -36.54
C SER A 12 -5.90 0.21 -35.52
N LEU A 13 -4.67 -0.25 -35.29
CA LEU A 13 -4.33 -1.09 -34.14
C LEU A 13 -4.49 -0.29 -32.85
N TRP A 14 -5.46 -0.69 -32.03
CA TRP A 14 -5.50 -0.35 -30.60
C TRP A 14 -4.34 -1.07 -29.91
N VAL A 15 -3.31 -0.31 -29.52
CA VAL A 15 -2.28 -0.79 -28.59
C VAL A 15 -2.90 -0.75 -27.20
N CYS A 16 -3.20 -1.93 -26.65
CA CYS A 16 -3.53 -2.08 -25.24
C CYS A 16 -2.23 -1.85 -24.44
N SER A 17 -2.21 -0.80 -23.62
CA SER A 17 -1.04 -0.40 -22.83
C SER A 17 -0.77 -1.42 -21.73
N THR A 18 0.32 -2.20 -21.90
CA THR A 18 0.81 -3.21 -20.94
C THR A 18 1.88 -2.64 -20.00
N ASP A 19 2.19 -1.34 -20.11
CA ASP A 19 3.40 -0.76 -19.52
C ASP A 19 3.28 -0.44 -18.01
N ALA A 20 2.06 -0.27 -17.49
CA ALA A 20 1.86 0.11 -16.09
C ALA A 20 2.24 -1.02 -15.10
N VAL A 21 1.90 -2.27 -15.42
CA VAL A 21 2.15 -3.41 -14.50
C VAL A 21 3.63 -3.77 -14.43
N ALA A 22 4.39 -3.52 -15.51
CA ALA A 22 5.81 -3.85 -15.57
C ALA A 22 6.69 -2.88 -14.75
N GLN A 23 6.29 -1.60 -14.63
CA GLN A 23 7.03 -0.60 -13.86
C GLN A 23 6.90 -0.82 -12.34
N ASP A 24 5.72 -1.23 -11.86
CA ASP A 24 5.50 -1.52 -10.44
C ASP A 24 6.31 -2.74 -9.96
N ALA A 25 6.45 -3.76 -10.80
CA ALA A 25 7.23 -4.96 -10.48
C ALA A 25 8.74 -4.68 -10.39
N MET A 26 9.29 -3.83 -11.26
CA MET A 26 10.72 -3.47 -11.21
C MET A 26 11.05 -2.53 -10.06
N ALA A 27 10.11 -1.68 -9.64
CA ALA A 27 10.27 -0.84 -8.45
C ALA A 27 10.38 -1.67 -7.16
N GLN A 28 9.74 -2.84 -7.09
CA GLN A 28 9.81 -3.74 -5.93
C GLN A 28 11.15 -4.49 -5.82
N ASP A 29 11.80 -4.82 -6.92
CA ASP A 29 13.03 -5.62 -6.91
C ASP A 29 14.28 -4.77 -6.57
N GLY A 30 14.23 -3.46 -6.85
CA GLY A 30 15.32 -2.50 -6.60
C GLY A 30 15.37 -1.87 -5.21
N MET A 31 14.41 -2.15 -4.31
CA MET A 31 14.46 -1.64 -2.94
C MET A 31 15.62 -2.33 -2.20
N ALA A 32 16.76 -1.64 -2.12
CA ALA A 32 17.96 -2.12 -1.46
C ALA A 32 17.65 -2.57 -0.02
N ASN A 33 18.33 -3.61 0.45
CA ASN A 33 18.17 -4.21 1.78
C ASN A 33 18.69 -3.31 2.94
N GLU A 34 18.60 -2.00 2.77
CA GLU A 34 18.91 -1.03 3.79
C GLU A 34 17.74 -0.87 4.75
N MET A 35 18.06 -0.73 6.03
CA MET A 35 17.05 -0.56 7.06
C MET A 35 16.36 0.80 6.89
N LYS A 36 15.04 0.81 6.85
CA LYS A 36 14.23 2.03 6.67
C LYS A 36 13.53 2.42 7.97
N ASP A 37 13.26 3.71 8.11
CA ASP A 37 12.60 4.26 9.31
C ASP A 37 11.15 4.57 9.01
N MET A 38 10.26 4.13 9.91
CA MET A 38 8.83 4.48 9.90
C MET A 38 8.62 5.81 10.63
N ASP A 39 8.56 6.89 9.86
CA ASP A 39 8.43 8.26 10.35
C ASP A 39 7.02 8.58 10.86
N TRP A 40 6.00 7.94 10.30
CA TRP A 40 4.61 8.24 10.64
C TRP A 40 3.68 7.07 10.35
N ILE A 41 2.67 6.91 11.20
CA ILE A 41 1.50 6.07 10.94
C ILE A 41 0.25 6.88 11.21
N GLY A 42 -0.74 6.78 10.34
CA GLY A 42 -1.93 7.60 10.43
C GLY A 42 -3.19 6.92 9.92
N PHE A 43 -4.30 7.56 10.25
CA PHE A 43 -5.63 7.22 9.79
C PHE A 43 -6.29 8.45 9.19
N ARG A 44 -6.96 8.30 8.05
CA ARG A 44 -7.75 9.34 7.43
C ARG A 44 -9.07 8.76 6.94
N GLN A 45 -10.17 9.37 7.35
CA GLN A 45 -11.49 9.04 6.84
C GLN A 45 -11.78 9.88 5.58
N PHE A 46 -12.13 9.23 4.49
CA PHE A 46 -12.72 9.84 3.31
C PHE A 46 -14.21 9.43 3.19
N GLN A 47 -14.89 9.95 2.17
CA GLN A 47 -16.32 9.67 1.96
C GLN A 47 -16.60 8.18 1.72
N GLU A 48 -15.80 7.53 0.87
CA GLU A 48 -16.02 6.13 0.45
C GLU A 48 -15.02 5.14 1.05
N VAL A 49 -13.87 5.63 1.54
CA VAL A 49 -12.79 4.79 2.04
C VAL A 49 -12.26 5.28 3.37
N SER A 50 -11.74 4.35 4.16
CA SER A 50 -10.98 4.62 5.37
C SER A 50 -9.53 4.24 5.09
N GLN A 51 -8.64 5.23 5.09
CA GLN A 51 -7.25 5.05 4.74
C GLN A 51 -6.39 4.89 5.99
N VAL A 52 -5.66 3.77 6.06
CA VAL A 52 -4.53 3.60 6.97
C VAL A 52 -3.28 3.84 6.14
N PHE A 53 -2.43 4.77 6.55
CA PHE A 53 -1.20 5.06 5.81
C PHE A 53 0.02 5.05 6.73
N VAL A 54 1.14 4.69 6.14
CA VAL A 54 2.45 4.66 6.76
C VAL A 54 3.40 5.46 5.90
N ARG A 55 4.13 6.37 6.52
CA ARG A 55 5.24 7.07 5.88
C ARG A 55 6.54 6.49 6.39
N THR A 56 7.41 6.15 5.45
CA THR A 56 8.78 5.69 5.70
C THR A 56 9.77 6.70 5.15
N THR A 57 11.07 6.51 5.38
CA THR A 57 12.12 7.34 4.78
C THR A 57 12.21 7.13 3.26
N GLU A 58 11.98 5.90 2.81
CA GLU A 58 11.97 5.48 1.40
C GLU A 58 10.93 4.38 1.18
N ALA A 59 10.71 3.99 -0.07
CA ALA A 59 9.87 2.84 -0.38
C ALA A 59 10.38 1.58 0.35
N VAL A 60 9.46 0.84 0.97
CA VAL A 60 9.74 -0.40 1.70
C VAL A 60 9.10 -1.61 1.03
N LYS A 61 9.77 -2.77 1.16
CA LYS A 61 9.15 -4.06 0.86
C LYS A 61 8.16 -4.40 1.97
N TYR A 62 7.01 -4.94 1.60
CA TYR A 62 5.97 -5.25 2.55
C TYR A 62 5.17 -6.49 2.16
N ARG A 63 4.47 -7.06 3.15
CA ARG A 63 3.52 -8.15 2.97
C ARG A 63 2.25 -7.89 3.75
N VAL A 64 1.13 -8.35 3.22
CA VAL A 64 -0.18 -8.27 3.87
C VAL A 64 -0.70 -9.67 4.14
N ASP A 65 -1.13 -9.91 5.38
CA ASP A 65 -1.73 -11.15 5.84
C ASP A 65 -3.16 -10.89 6.31
N THR A 66 -4.11 -11.55 5.65
CA THR A 66 -5.55 -11.49 5.89
C THR A 66 -6.12 -12.82 6.39
N SER A 67 -5.26 -13.74 6.86
CA SER A 67 -5.66 -15.08 7.31
C SER A 67 -6.57 -15.06 8.55
N LYS A 68 -6.52 -13.99 9.34
CA LYS A 68 -7.34 -13.82 10.55
C LYS A 68 -8.62 -13.04 10.23
N PRO A 69 -9.79 -13.51 10.70
CA PRO A 69 -11.04 -12.79 10.48
C PRO A 69 -11.00 -11.42 11.15
N ASN A 70 -11.50 -10.41 10.44
CA ASN A 70 -11.57 -9.02 10.90
C ASN A 70 -10.21 -8.41 11.33
N VAL A 71 -9.10 -8.96 10.84
CA VAL A 71 -7.76 -8.45 11.14
C VAL A 71 -6.94 -8.46 9.87
N VAL A 72 -6.31 -7.33 9.56
CA VAL A 72 -5.30 -7.22 8.51
C VAL A 72 -3.96 -6.96 9.17
N ILE A 73 -2.96 -7.77 8.84
CA ILE A 73 -1.59 -7.62 9.35
C ILE A 73 -0.72 -7.15 8.20
N LEU A 74 -0.23 -5.92 8.29
CA LEU A 74 0.76 -5.36 7.38
C LEU A 74 2.15 -5.53 8.01
N ILE A 75 3.08 -6.15 7.29
CA ILE A 75 4.47 -6.33 7.72
C ILE A 75 5.36 -5.51 6.80
N LEU A 76 6.06 -4.53 7.36
CA LEU A 76 7.11 -3.76 6.69
C LEU A 76 8.45 -4.43 6.98
N GLU A 77 9.10 -4.93 5.93
CA GLU A 77 10.36 -5.65 6.06
C GLU A 77 11.52 -4.70 6.29
N ASN A 78 12.51 -5.14 7.07
CA ASN A 78 13.74 -4.37 7.35
C ASN A 78 13.46 -2.91 7.77
N THR A 79 12.44 -2.73 8.59
CA THR A 79 11.92 -1.42 9.00
C THR A 79 11.95 -1.31 10.52
N ARG A 80 12.26 -0.11 11.03
CA ARG A 80 12.19 0.20 12.47
C ARG A 80 11.31 1.42 12.75
N ILE A 81 10.94 1.59 14.02
CA ILE A 81 10.20 2.77 14.50
C ILE A 81 11.12 3.57 15.42
N PRO A 82 11.79 4.63 14.92
CA PRO A 82 12.75 5.40 15.72
C PRO A 82 12.05 6.23 16.81
N VAL A 83 10.87 6.77 16.53
CA VAL A 83 10.12 7.61 17.48
C VAL A 83 9.15 6.75 18.28
N ALA A 84 9.31 6.71 19.61
CA ALA A 84 8.49 5.87 20.48
C ALA A 84 6.97 6.20 20.39
N ASN A 85 6.62 7.45 20.13
CA ASN A 85 5.21 7.86 19.99
C ASN A 85 4.50 7.15 18.82
N ASN A 86 5.22 6.85 17.74
CA ASN A 86 4.68 6.13 16.58
C ASN A 86 4.40 4.65 16.87
N ARG A 87 4.77 4.15 18.05
CA ARG A 87 4.43 2.79 18.52
C ARG A 87 3.09 2.75 19.24
N ARG A 88 2.45 3.90 19.50
CA ARG A 88 1.15 3.96 20.16
C ARG A 88 0.06 3.48 19.21
N GLN A 89 -0.91 2.79 19.77
CA GLN A 89 -2.09 2.39 19.01
C GLN A 89 -2.96 3.61 18.68
N LEU A 90 -3.57 3.60 17.50
CA LEU A 90 -4.63 4.54 17.13
C LEU A 90 -5.98 3.86 17.40
N ASP A 91 -6.87 4.55 18.11
CA ASP A 91 -8.27 4.15 18.32
C ASP A 91 -9.15 4.95 17.36
N THR A 92 -9.75 4.27 16.40
CA THR A 92 -10.57 4.86 15.33
C THR A 92 -12.04 4.49 15.47
N ARG A 93 -12.46 3.93 16.62
CA ARG A 93 -13.83 3.43 16.80
C ARG A 93 -14.92 4.50 16.75
N PHE A 94 -14.57 5.75 17.03
CA PHE A 94 -15.50 6.88 17.00
C PHE A 94 -15.76 7.41 15.59
N PHE A 95 -15.00 6.95 14.60
CA PHE A 95 -15.26 7.23 13.20
C PHE A 95 -16.22 6.18 12.64
N GLU A 96 -17.08 6.60 11.71
CA GLU A 96 -17.90 5.73 10.88
C GLU A 96 -17.01 5.01 9.84
N SER A 97 -16.18 4.12 10.36
CA SER A 97 -15.14 3.39 9.63
C SER A 97 -15.22 1.89 9.96
N PRO A 98 -14.90 1.02 8.99
CA PRO A 98 -14.60 -0.39 9.26
C PRO A 98 -13.34 -0.56 10.12
N VAL A 99 -12.41 0.39 10.15
CA VAL A 99 -11.18 0.28 10.96
C VAL A 99 -11.47 0.71 12.40
N THR A 100 -11.10 -0.12 13.37
CA THR A 100 -11.34 0.12 14.81
C THR A 100 -10.07 0.44 15.58
N TYR A 101 -8.98 -0.28 15.30
CA TYR A 101 -7.68 -0.04 15.92
C TYR A 101 -6.55 -0.27 14.93
N ILE A 102 -5.48 0.50 15.10
CA ILE A 102 -4.24 0.33 14.36
C ILE A 102 -3.11 0.20 15.39
N LYS A 103 -2.43 -0.95 15.41
CA LYS A 103 -1.44 -1.31 16.44
C LYS A 103 -0.09 -1.62 15.80
N PRO A 104 0.82 -0.64 15.75
CA PRO A 104 2.19 -0.87 15.31
C PRO A 104 2.99 -1.59 16.39
N LYS A 105 3.81 -2.57 15.99
CA LYS A 105 4.71 -3.33 16.85
C LYS A 105 5.99 -3.65 16.08
N VAL A 106 7.15 -3.44 16.72
CA VAL A 106 8.43 -3.89 16.16
C VAL A 106 8.58 -5.39 16.43
N ILE A 107 8.93 -6.13 15.40
CA ILE A 107 9.41 -7.51 15.48
C ILE A 107 10.93 -7.43 15.49
N GLU A 108 11.52 -7.78 16.64
CA GLU A 108 12.97 -7.81 16.81
C GLU A 108 13.60 -9.02 16.10
N GLY A 109 14.84 -8.90 15.67
CA GLY A 109 15.60 -9.97 15.01
C GLY A 109 16.81 -9.43 14.25
N PRO A 110 17.53 -10.30 13.50
CA PRO A 110 18.65 -9.88 12.66
C PRO A 110 18.26 -8.85 11.57
N SER A 111 17.01 -8.94 11.11
CA SER A 111 16.38 -7.98 10.19
C SER A 111 15.08 -7.50 10.83
N PRO A 112 15.11 -6.45 11.67
CA PRO A 112 13.93 -5.98 12.39
C PRO A 112 12.85 -5.56 11.39
N SER A 113 11.60 -5.85 11.72
CA SER A 113 10.45 -5.55 10.87
C SER A 113 9.36 -4.85 11.68
N VAL A 114 8.49 -4.10 11.02
CA VAL A 114 7.34 -3.48 11.68
C VAL A 114 6.07 -4.22 11.31
N GLN A 115 5.39 -4.78 12.30
CA GLN A 115 4.06 -5.34 12.15
C GLN A 115 3.01 -4.30 12.55
N ILE A 116 2.08 -4.02 11.65
CA ILE A 116 0.94 -3.15 11.89
C ILE A 116 -0.30 -4.02 11.87
N THR A 117 -0.91 -4.21 13.03
CA THR A 117 -2.16 -4.94 13.16
C THR A 117 -3.33 -3.97 13.06
N ILE A 118 -4.12 -4.11 12.00
CA ILE A 118 -5.31 -3.32 11.71
C ILE A 118 -6.53 -4.17 12.09
N GLN A 119 -7.25 -3.74 13.12
CA GLN A 119 -8.47 -4.43 13.57
C GLN A 119 -9.69 -3.82 12.89
N LEU A 120 -10.51 -4.68 12.30
CA LEU A 120 -11.72 -4.28 11.57
C LEU A 120 -12.98 -4.60 12.39
N ARG A 121 -14.03 -3.82 12.13
CA ARG A 121 -15.37 -4.00 12.69
C ARG A 121 -16.08 -5.18 12.03
N SER A 122 -15.87 -5.30 10.72
CA SER A 122 -16.29 -6.40 9.85
C SER A 122 -15.28 -6.52 8.71
N GLN A 123 -15.24 -7.69 8.07
CA GLN A 123 -14.41 -7.89 6.89
C GLN A 123 -14.94 -7.03 5.73
N VAL A 124 -14.06 -6.23 5.15
CA VAL A 124 -14.36 -5.36 4.01
C VAL A 124 -13.24 -5.47 2.98
N PRO A 125 -13.54 -5.24 1.68
CA PRO A 125 -12.50 -5.11 0.67
C PRO A 125 -11.58 -3.93 0.96
N PHE A 126 -10.32 -4.07 0.58
CA PHE A 126 -9.35 -2.97 0.63
C PHE A 126 -8.42 -3.03 -0.57
N THR A 127 -7.79 -1.89 -0.88
CA THR A 127 -6.71 -1.80 -1.87
C THR A 127 -5.42 -1.33 -1.20
N GLU A 128 -4.29 -1.70 -1.80
CA GLU A 128 -2.96 -1.30 -1.39
C GLU A 128 -2.38 -0.35 -2.44
N GLU A 129 -1.76 0.73 -2.00
CA GLU A 129 -1.09 1.69 -2.87
C GLU A 129 0.20 2.14 -2.20
N GLN A 130 1.33 1.96 -2.88
CA GLN A 130 2.59 2.53 -2.45
C GLN A 130 3.05 3.57 -3.45
N LYS A 131 3.17 4.81 -2.99
CA LYS A 131 3.67 5.92 -3.78
C LYS A 131 4.83 6.55 -3.04
N ASP A 132 6.00 6.54 -3.69
CA ASP A 132 7.25 7.02 -3.12
C ASP A 132 7.52 6.34 -1.76
N ASN A 133 7.49 7.11 -0.68
CA ASN A 133 7.74 6.68 0.69
C ASN A 133 6.47 6.56 1.53
N VAL A 134 5.29 6.49 0.90
CA VAL A 134 4.00 6.33 1.57
C VAL A 134 3.33 5.06 1.09
N LEU A 135 3.02 4.16 2.03
CA LEU A 135 2.21 2.97 1.81
C LEU A 135 0.83 3.18 2.45
N ALA A 136 -0.23 3.00 1.67
CA ALA A 136 -1.60 3.18 2.08
C ALA A 136 -2.43 1.91 1.85
N LEU A 137 -3.25 1.57 2.84
CA LEU A 137 -4.32 0.57 2.74
C LEU A 137 -5.66 1.31 2.82
N ASN A 138 -6.45 1.21 1.75
CA ASN A 138 -7.73 1.89 1.63
C ASN A 138 -8.88 0.90 1.82
N PHE A 139 -9.55 0.94 2.96
CA PHE A 139 -10.66 0.06 3.30
C PHE A 139 -11.98 0.64 2.83
N GLN A 140 -12.78 -0.12 2.07
CA GLN A 140 -14.10 0.33 1.62
C GLN A 140 -15.02 0.57 2.81
N ARG A 141 -15.73 1.70 2.78
CA ARG A 141 -16.76 2.01 3.77
C ARG A 141 -18.07 1.30 3.38
N THR A 142 -18.69 0.65 4.36
CA THR A 142 -19.98 -0.05 4.24
C THR A 142 -21.04 0.65 5.06
#